data_AF-H8GT01-F1
#
_entry.id   AF-H8GT01-F1
#
_cell.length_a   1.000
_cell.length_b   1.000
_cell.length_c   1.000
_cell.angle_alpha   90.00
_cell.angle_beta   90.00
_cell.angle_gamma   90.00
#
_symmetry.space_group_name_H-M   'P 1'
#
loop_
_entity.id
_entity.type
_entity.pdbx_description
1 polymer ?
#
loop_
_entity_poly.entity_id
_entity_poly.type
_entity_poly.pdbx_seq_one_letter_code
_entity_poly.pdbx_strand_id
1 'polypeptide(L)'
;MKEPMTTEQLLQGLKHYRRIARQDMLRAPETPHPDAFLQHAESRRGIYVALGSYAEGHAPAEVIAHALTLYQALPFVTGTAEHEHPEIKGQENALENFFLLVGLDPKARREARSRRPKLSAPAPERPADAAAPGQPVP
;
A
#
# COMPACT_ATOMS: atom_id res chain seq x y z
N MET A 1 -29.17 -3.37 13.41
CA MET A 1 -28.35 -3.41 12.17
C MET A 1 -27.52 -2.14 12.15
N LYS A 2 -26.20 -2.19 11.93
CA LYS A 2 -25.41 -0.97 11.73
C LYS A 2 -25.86 -0.35 10.41
N GLU A 3 -26.17 0.94 10.41
CA GLU A 3 -26.52 1.64 9.17
C GLU A 3 -25.36 1.54 8.16
N PRO A 4 -25.67 1.38 6.86
CA PRO A 4 -24.65 1.36 5.82
C PRO A 4 -23.97 2.73 5.76
N MET A 5 -22.64 2.70 5.74
CA MET A 5 -21.81 3.90 5.67
C MET A 5 -22.09 4.68 4.37
N THR A 6 -22.36 5.98 4.48
CA THR A 6 -22.65 6.82 3.31
C THR A 6 -21.37 7.24 2.59
N THR A 7 -21.49 7.66 1.33
CA THR A 7 -20.36 8.22 0.55
C THR A 7 -19.75 9.44 1.24
N GLU A 8 -20.57 10.30 1.86
CA GLU A 8 -20.08 11.47 2.58
C GLU A 8 -19.24 11.07 3.82
N GLN A 9 -19.71 10.11 4.61
CA GLN A 9 -18.96 9.57 5.75
C GLN A 9 -17.65 8.92 5.30
N LEU A 10 -17.67 8.21 4.17
CA LEU A 10 -16.48 7.63 3.52
C LEU A 10 -15.46 8.68 3.14
N LEU A 11 -15.88 9.72 2.44
CA LEU A 11 -15.00 10.82 2.04
C LEU A 11 -14.44 11.56 3.26
N GLN A 12 -15.24 11.76 4.31
CA GLN A 12 -14.79 12.39 5.55
C GLN A 12 -13.73 11.55 6.28
N GLY A 13 -13.94 10.22 6.36
CA GLY A 13 -12.98 9.28 6.94
C GLY A 13 -11.66 9.25 6.16
N LEU A 14 -11.73 9.16 4.83
CA LEU A 14 -10.55 9.19 3.96
C LEU A 14 -9.78 10.52 4.05
N LYS A 15 -10.49 11.66 4.11
CA LYS A 15 -9.89 12.98 4.36
C LYS A 15 -9.18 13.01 5.72
N HIS A 16 -9.74 12.38 6.75
CA HIS A 16 -9.13 12.29 8.06
C HIS A 16 -7.84 11.47 8.04
N TYR A 17 -7.86 10.26 7.46
CA TYR A 17 -6.65 9.44 7.33
C TYR A 17 -5.56 10.06 6.47
N ARG A 18 -5.93 10.76 5.38
CA ARG A 18 -4.98 11.54 4.57
C ARG A 18 -4.26 12.61 5.40
N ARG A 19 -4.95 13.22 6.36
CA ARG A 19 -4.35 14.22 7.26
C ARG A 19 -3.38 13.59 8.25
N ILE A 20 -3.74 12.45 8.83
CA ILE A 20 -2.85 11.69 9.73
C ILE A 20 -1.57 11.30 8.99
N ALA A 21 -1.69 10.70 7.80
CA ALA A 21 -0.52 10.32 7.01
C ALA A 21 0.38 11.53 6.67
N ARG A 22 -0.21 12.71 6.39
CA ARG A 22 0.55 13.95 6.21
C ARG A 22 1.28 14.38 7.49
N GLN A 23 0.66 14.23 8.66
CA GLN A 23 1.31 14.53 9.94
C GLN A 23 2.49 13.57 10.19
N ASP A 24 2.34 12.29 9.84
CA ASP A 24 3.42 11.32 9.94
C ASP A 24 4.61 11.71 9.05
N MET A 25 4.37 12.16 7.81
CA MET A 25 5.45 12.67 6.94
C MET A 25 6.27 13.79 7.60
N LEU A 26 5.62 14.71 8.33
CA LEU A 26 6.30 15.82 9.01
C LEU A 26 7.15 15.35 10.20
N ARG A 27 6.84 14.19 10.77
CA ARG A 27 7.54 13.60 11.91
C ARG A 27 8.67 12.66 11.50
N ALA A 28 8.82 12.34 10.22
CA ALA A 28 9.82 11.40 9.72
C ALA A 28 11.25 11.68 10.23
N PRO A 29 11.75 12.94 10.30
CA PRO A 29 13.09 13.23 10.80
C PRO A 29 13.34 12.82 12.26
N GLU A 30 12.28 12.61 13.05
CA GLU A 30 12.35 12.23 14.47
C GLU A 30 12.40 10.70 14.67
N THR A 31 12.40 9.92 13.58
CA THR A 31 12.29 8.45 13.64
C THR A 31 13.63 7.75 13.41
N PRO A 32 13.81 6.49 13.86
CA PRO A 32 15.06 5.75 13.67
C PRO A 32 15.44 5.49 12.20
N HIS A 33 14.46 5.49 11.29
CA HIS A 33 14.65 5.30 9.85
C HIS A 33 13.84 6.36 9.08
N PRO A 34 14.30 7.63 9.02
CA PRO A 34 13.51 8.74 8.48
C PRO A 34 12.99 8.51 7.06
N ASP A 35 13.84 8.02 6.15
CA ASP A 35 13.45 7.79 4.75
C ASP A 35 12.40 6.70 4.61
N ALA A 36 12.56 5.58 5.34
CA ALA A 36 11.59 4.50 5.34
C ALA A 36 10.26 4.94 5.96
N PHE A 37 10.30 5.73 7.05
CA PHE A 37 9.10 6.26 7.69
C PHE A 37 8.36 7.24 6.78
N LEU A 38 9.10 8.12 6.09
CA LEU A 38 8.56 9.05 5.11
C LEU A 38 7.88 8.28 3.96
N GLN A 39 8.59 7.33 3.35
CA GLN A 39 8.08 6.54 2.23
C GLN A 39 6.83 5.74 2.63
N HIS A 40 6.79 5.21 3.85
CA HIS A 40 5.62 4.53 4.41
C HIS A 40 4.43 5.49 4.57
N ALA A 41 4.64 6.67 5.13
CA ALA A 41 3.60 7.69 5.32
C ALA A 41 3.06 8.22 3.97
N GLU A 42 3.95 8.46 3.00
CA GLU A 42 3.59 8.84 1.63
C GLU A 42 2.74 7.78 0.95
N SER A 43 3.13 6.51 1.07
CA SER A 43 2.41 5.38 0.49
C SER A 43 1.01 5.24 1.09
N ARG A 44 0.88 5.42 2.41
CA ARG A 44 -0.44 5.47 3.07
C ARG A 44 -1.30 6.60 2.50
N ARG A 45 -0.71 7.80 2.40
CA ARG A 45 -1.40 8.97 1.88
C ARG A 45 -1.85 8.77 0.44
N GLY A 46 -1.02 8.15 -0.40
CA GLY A 46 -1.32 7.81 -1.79
C GLY A 46 -2.58 6.94 -1.91
N ILE A 47 -2.69 5.88 -1.11
CA ILE A 47 -3.89 5.02 -1.08
C ILE A 47 -5.14 5.83 -0.68
N TYR A 48 -5.07 6.64 0.38
CA TYR A 48 -6.24 7.42 0.80
C TYR A 48 -6.68 8.45 -0.24
N VAL A 49 -5.74 9.02 -1.01
CA VAL A 49 -6.05 9.89 -2.15
C VAL A 49 -6.74 9.09 -3.25
N ALA A 50 -6.19 7.95 -3.65
CA ALA A 50 -6.77 7.10 -4.70
C ALA A 50 -8.19 6.64 -4.35
N LEU A 51 -8.40 6.15 -3.13
CA LEU A 51 -9.72 5.74 -2.64
C LEU A 51 -10.69 6.93 -2.56
N GLY A 52 -10.21 8.11 -2.15
CA GLY A 52 -11.01 9.32 -2.07
C GLY A 52 -11.49 9.76 -3.44
N SER A 53 -10.58 9.84 -4.42
CA SER A 53 -10.91 10.18 -5.81
C SER A 53 -11.84 9.15 -6.45
N TYR A 54 -11.65 7.86 -6.19
CA TYR A 54 -12.56 6.83 -6.68
C TYR A 54 -13.96 6.99 -6.05
N ALA A 55 -14.04 7.27 -4.74
CA ALA A 55 -15.31 7.45 -4.01
C ALA A 55 -16.15 8.66 -4.46
N GLU A 56 -15.56 9.67 -5.10
CA GLU A 56 -16.30 10.83 -5.62
C GLU A 56 -17.30 10.45 -6.72
N GLY A 57 -17.05 9.35 -7.45
CA GLY A 57 -17.90 8.90 -8.56
C GLY A 57 -18.57 7.53 -8.36
N HIS A 58 -18.37 6.88 -7.22
CA HIS A 58 -18.78 5.48 -7.01
C HIS A 58 -19.49 5.27 -5.67
N ALA A 59 -20.34 4.25 -5.60
CA ALA A 59 -21.00 3.85 -4.37
C ALA A 59 -20.01 3.24 -3.37
N PRO A 60 -20.25 3.31 -2.04
CA PRO A 60 -19.34 2.79 -1.03
C PRO A 60 -18.95 1.31 -1.24
N ALA A 61 -19.88 0.47 -1.69
CA ALA A 61 -19.62 -0.94 -1.98
C ALA A 61 -18.58 -1.14 -3.11
N GLU A 62 -18.62 -0.28 -4.14
CA GLU A 62 -17.66 -0.30 -5.25
C GLU A 62 -16.27 0.16 -4.79
N VAL A 63 -16.21 1.16 -3.90
CA VAL A 63 -14.94 1.60 -3.30
C VAL A 63 -14.32 0.50 -2.45
N ILE A 64 -15.13 -0.25 -1.70
CA ILE A 64 -14.67 -1.41 -0.92
C ILE A 64 -14.13 -2.50 -1.84
N ALA A 65 -14.84 -2.82 -2.93
CA ALA A 65 -14.38 -3.79 -3.92
C ALA A 65 -13.05 -3.35 -4.55
N HIS A 66 -12.92 -2.07 -4.91
CA HIS A 66 -11.69 -1.51 -5.45
C HIS A 66 -10.53 -1.62 -4.44
N ALA A 67 -10.75 -1.28 -3.17
CA ALA A 67 -9.75 -1.42 -2.11
C ALA A 67 -9.32 -2.89 -1.91
N LEU A 68 -10.25 -3.84 -2.02
CA LEU A 68 -9.93 -5.27 -1.96
C LEU A 68 -9.08 -5.74 -3.14
N THR A 69 -9.30 -5.20 -4.34
CA THR A 69 -8.46 -5.47 -5.51
C THR A 69 -7.05 -4.94 -5.30
N LEU A 70 -6.90 -3.69 -4.83
CA LEU A 70 -5.59 -3.12 -4.51
C LEU A 70 -4.86 -3.96 -3.46
N TYR A 71 -5.57 -4.39 -2.40
CA TYR A 71 -5.00 -5.20 -1.33
C TYR A 71 -4.52 -6.58 -1.82
N GLN A 72 -5.28 -7.23 -2.69
CA GLN A 72 -4.92 -8.51 -3.30
C GLN A 72 -3.69 -8.42 -4.20
N ALA A 73 -3.42 -7.25 -4.80
CA ALA A 73 -2.25 -7.05 -5.64
C ALA A 73 -0.95 -6.87 -4.83
N LEU A 74 -1.03 -6.58 -3.52
CA LEU A 74 0.16 -6.36 -2.70
C LEU A 74 0.88 -7.66 -2.37
N PRO A 75 2.20 -7.77 -2.61
CA PRO A 75 2.96 -8.93 -2.19
C PRO A 75 3.04 -9.05 -0.66
N PHE A 76 3.23 -10.28 -0.18
CA PHE A 76 3.55 -10.52 1.22
C PHE A 76 5.00 -10.16 1.52
N VAL A 77 5.18 -9.15 2.36
CA VAL A 77 6.49 -8.73 2.91
C VAL A 77 6.63 -9.07 4.40
N THR A 78 5.78 -9.95 4.93
CA THR A 78 5.85 -10.40 6.33
C THR A 78 7.19 -11.09 6.60
N GLY A 79 7.82 -10.78 7.73
CA GLY A 79 9.13 -11.33 8.12
C GLY A 79 10.33 -10.48 7.71
N THR A 80 10.11 -9.40 6.96
CA THR A 80 11.14 -8.39 6.62
C THR A 80 11.27 -7.33 7.72
N ALA A 81 12.44 -6.70 7.85
CA ALA A 81 12.69 -5.68 8.87
C ALA A 81 11.78 -4.45 8.68
N GLU A 82 11.44 -3.71 9.74
CA GLU A 82 10.44 -2.62 9.68
C GLU A 82 10.71 -1.60 8.55
N HIS A 83 11.97 -1.23 8.35
CA HIS A 83 12.41 -0.28 7.33
C HIS A 83 12.54 -0.86 5.91
N GLU A 84 12.38 -2.17 5.73
CA GLU A 84 12.35 -2.83 4.42
C GLU A 84 10.95 -2.80 3.82
N HIS A 85 10.86 -2.61 2.50
CA HIS A 85 9.60 -2.46 1.76
C HIS A 85 8.61 -1.46 2.39
N PRO A 86 9.05 -0.27 2.85
CA PRO A 86 8.19 0.70 3.52
C PRO A 86 7.00 1.12 2.64
N GLU A 87 7.17 1.11 1.32
CA GLU A 87 6.12 1.37 0.35
C GLU A 87 4.99 0.34 0.38
N ILE A 88 5.33 -0.96 0.32
CA ILE A 88 4.34 -2.05 0.37
C ILE A 88 3.66 -2.08 1.73
N LYS A 89 4.43 -1.93 2.81
CA LYS A 89 3.90 -1.89 4.19
C LYS A 89 2.98 -0.70 4.41
N GLY A 90 3.31 0.46 3.84
CA GLY A 90 2.46 1.65 3.89
C GLY A 90 1.14 1.46 3.14
N GLN A 91 1.18 0.88 1.94
CA GLN A 91 -0.04 0.58 1.19
C GLN A 91 -0.92 -0.44 1.92
N GLU A 92 -0.32 -1.52 2.43
CA GLU A 92 -0.99 -2.53 3.25
C GLU A 92 -1.65 -1.86 4.46
N ASN A 93 -0.89 -1.07 5.23
CA ASN A 93 -1.40 -0.38 6.42
C ASN A 93 -2.59 0.53 6.10
N ALA A 94 -2.55 1.28 4.99
CA ALA A 94 -3.66 2.15 4.61
C ALA A 94 -4.93 1.36 4.25
N LEU A 95 -4.79 0.27 3.50
CA LEU A 95 -5.91 -0.59 3.15
C LEU A 95 -6.51 -1.28 4.37
N GLU A 96 -5.67 -1.73 5.30
CA GLU A 96 -6.13 -2.36 6.55
C GLU A 96 -6.88 -1.37 7.45
N ASN A 97 -6.39 -0.13 7.58
CA ASN A 97 -7.11 0.93 8.30
C ASN A 97 -8.43 1.28 7.59
N PHE A 98 -8.44 1.31 6.26
CA PHE A 98 -9.64 1.53 5.48
C PHE A 98 -10.70 0.44 5.74
N PHE A 99 -10.30 -0.83 5.79
CA PHE A 99 -11.21 -1.93 6.11
C PHE A 99 -11.80 -1.81 7.51
N LEU A 100 -11.04 -1.30 8.48
CA LEU A 100 -11.55 -0.98 9.82
C LEU A 100 -12.57 0.16 9.77
N LEU A 101 -12.28 1.23 9.03
CA LEU A 101 -13.18 2.39 8.86
C LEU A 101 -14.54 1.98 8.31
N VAL A 102 -14.57 1.15 7.25
CA VAL A 102 -15.81 0.70 6.61
C VAL A 102 -16.48 -0.49 7.32
N GLY A 103 -15.86 -1.02 8.37
CA GLY A 103 -16.37 -2.17 9.10
C GLY A 103 -16.43 -3.45 8.26
N LEU A 104 -15.45 -3.68 7.39
CA LEU A 104 -15.38 -4.87 6.55
C LEU A 104 -15.42 -6.15 7.39
N ASP A 105 -16.18 -7.15 6.93
CA ASP A 105 -16.25 -8.46 7.57
C ASP A 105 -14.84 -9.09 7.70
N PRO A 106 -14.42 -9.52 8.91
CA PRO A 106 -13.15 -10.21 9.11
C PRO A 106 -12.92 -11.41 8.18
N LYS A 107 -13.96 -12.14 7.78
CA LYS A 107 -13.89 -13.25 6.83
C LYS A 107 -13.49 -12.76 5.44
N ALA A 108 -14.15 -11.71 4.93
CA ALA A 108 -13.82 -11.12 3.63
C ALA A 108 -12.38 -10.59 3.60
N ARG A 109 -11.95 -9.95 4.69
CA ARG A 109 -10.56 -9.51 4.86
C ARG A 109 -9.56 -10.66 4.81
N ARG A 110 -9.83 -11.77 5.53
CA ARG A 110 -8.98 -12.97 5.53
C ARG A 110 -8.89 -13.61 4.16
N GLU A 111 -10.00 -13.67 3.44
CA GLU A 111 -10.05 -14.22 2.08
C GLU A 111 -9.26 -13.37 1.08
N ALA A 112 -9.39 -12.04 1.13
CA ALA A 112 -8.58 -11.17 0.30
C ALA A 112 -7.08 -11.30 0.62
N ARG A 113 -6.74 -11.45 1.91
CA ARG A 113 -5.36 -11.67 2.34
C ARG A 113 -4.77 -12.97 1.78
N SER A 114 -5.51 -14.08 1.78
CA SER A 114 -4.99 -15.37 1.31
C SER A 114 -4.70 -15.42 -0.19
N ARG A 115 -5.27 -14.50 -0.97
CA ARG A 115 -5.06 -14.38 -2.42
C ARG A 115 -3.85 -13.54 -2.82
N ARG A 116 -3.17 -12.91 -1.85
CA ARG A 116 -2.00 -12.06 -2.12
C ARG A 116 -0.81 -12.88 -2.59
N PRO A 117 -0.02 -12.38 -3.56
CA PRO A 117 1.17 -13.06 -4.02
C PRO A 117 2.25 -13.07 -2.93
N LYS A 118 3.13 -14.08 -2.96
CA LYS A 118 4.39 -14.01 -2.20
C LYS A 118 5.30 -12.98 -2.86
N LEU A 119 6.18 -12.35 -2.08
CA LEU A 119 7.27 -11.57 -2.66
C LEU A 119 8.09 -12.51 -3.55
N SER A 120 7.99 -12.35 -4.88
CA SER A 120 8.88 -13.03 -5.80
C SER A 120 10.28 -12.47 -5.57
N ALA A 121 11.27 -13.34 -5.34
CA ALA A 121 12.65 -12.90 -5.27
C ALA A 121 13.00 -12.07 -6.52
N PRO A 122 13.79 -10.99 -6.40
CA PRO A 122 14.27 -10.29 -7.58
C PRO A 122 14.93 -11.31 -8.51
N ALA A 123 14.58 -11.25 -9.80
CA ALA A 123 15.23 -12.09 -10.81
C ALA A 123 16.75 -11.94 -10.64
N PRO A 124 17.53 -13.04 -10.69
CA PRO A 124 18.98 -12.91 -10.61
C PRO A 124 19.42 -11.94 -11.70
N GLU A 125 20.09 -10.86 -11.30
CA GLU A 125 20.78 -9.99 -12.24
C GLU A 125 21.61 -10.89 -13.13
N ARG A 126 21.27 -10.96 -14.42
CA ARG A 126 22.11 -11.64 -15.39
C ARG A 126 23.48 -10.95 -15.29
N PRO A 127 24.57 -11.67 -15.03
CA PRO A 127 25.89 -11.06 -15.00
C PRO A 127 26.08 -10.34 -16.33
N ALA A 128 26.44 -9.06 -16.24
CA ALA A 128 26.80 -8.23 -17.37
C ALA A 128 27.83 -9.00 -18.21
N ASP A 129 27.55 -9.04 -19.52
CA ASP A 129 28.35 -9.61 -20.58
C ASP A 129 29.83 -9.76 -20.21
N ALA A 130 30.31 -11.01 -20.21
CA ALA A 130 31.73 -11.28 -20.17
C ALA A 130 32.37 -10.61 -21.40
N ALA A 131 33.03 -9.48 -21.16
CA ALA A 131 33.83 -8.79 -22.15
C ALA A 131 34.89 -9.76 -22.69
N ALA A 132 34.67 -10.28 -23.89
CA ALA A 132 35.68 -10.99 -24.66
C ALA A 132 36.68 -9.94 -25.20
N PRO A 133 38.00 -10.08 -24.95
CA PRO A 133 38.98 -9.22 -25.58
C PRO A 133 39.19 -9.70 -27.02
N GLY A 134 38.53 -9.02 -27.95
CA GLY A 134 38.81 -9.12 -29.38
C GLY A 134 40.14 -8.42 -29.70
N GLN A 135 41.09 -9.21 -30.19
CA GLN A 135 42.35 -8.75 -30.79
C GLN A 135 42.08 -7.78 -31.95
N PRO A 136 42.94 -6.77 -32.18
CA PRO A 136 43.06 -6.17 -33.50
C PRO A 136 44.28 -6.75 -34.25
N VAL A 137 44.01 -7.18 -35.48
CA VAL A 137 44.96 -7.36 -36.61
C VAL A 137 44.53 -6.28 -37.61
N PRO A 138 45.41 -5.47 -38.23
CA PRO A 138 46.57 -5.89 -39.02
C PRO A 138 47.93 -5.34 -38.61
#